data_AF-A0A9E0IID5-F1
#
_entry.id   AF-A0A9E0IID5-F1
#
_cell.length_a   1.000
_cell.length_b   1.000
_cell.length_c   1.000
_cell.angle_alpha   90.00
_cell.angle_beta   90.00
_cell.angle_gamma   90.00
#
_symmetry.space_group_name_H-M   'P 1'
#
loop_
_entity.id
_entity.type
_entity.pdbx_description
1 polymer ?
#
loop_
_entity_poly.entity_id
_entity_poly.type
_entity_poly.pdbx_seq_one_letter_code
_entity_poly.pdbx_strand_id
1 'polypeptide(L)'
;MFLDDLDRRHAGLRAGAVRIADALASWPEPAGAADAEALAGLRTAWLAFLPLIEIAPAWKLRRCPTCDAVGMQAATVCGRCWSKLTPPT
;
A
#
# COMPACT_ATOMS: atom_id res chain seq x y z
N MET A 1 -15.59 -6.48 -6.78
CA MET A 1 -15.95 -6.51 -5.36
C MET A 1 -14.79 -6.94 -4.45
N PHE A 2 -14.17 -8.12 -4.63
CA PHE A 2 -13.05 -8.55 -3.77
C PHE A 2 -11.75 -7.74 -3.95
N LEU A 3 -11.42 -7.37 -5.19
CA LEU A 3 -10.25 -6.52 -5.49
C LEU A 3 -10.47 -5.09 -4.97
N ASP A 4 -11.67 -4.54 -5.13
CA ASP A 4 -12.02 -3.21 -4.63
C ASP A 4 -11.87 -3.10 -3.10
N ASP A 5 -12.18 -4.18 -2.38
CA ASP A 5 -12.04 -4.20 -0.93
C ASP A 5 -10.58 -4.28 -0.48
N LEU A 6 -9.77 -5.10 -1.16
CA LEU A 6 -8.33 -5.19 -0.92
C LEU A 6 -7.62 -3.85 -1.24
N ASP A 7 -7.98 -3.23 -2.36
CA ASP A 7 -7.44 -1.93 -2.76
C ASP A 7 -7.81 -0.84 -1.75
N ARG A 8 -9.06 -0.84 -1.26
CA ARG A 8 -9.49 0.06 -0.19
C ARG A 8 -8.73 -0.18 1.12
N ARG A 9 -8.49 -1.43 1.51
CA ARG A 9 -7.69 -1.76 2.71
C ARG A 9 -6.24 -1.32 2.56
N HIS A 10 -5.63 -1.52 1.39
CA HIS A 10 -4.27 -1.03 1.11
C HIS A 10 -4.19 0.50 1.12
N ALA A 11 -5.17 1.19 0.53
CA ALA A 11 -5.25 2.65 0.58
C ALA A 11 -5.41 3.14 2.03
N GLY A 12 -6.25 2.47 2.82
CA GLY A 12 -6.42 2.73 4.24
C GLY A 12 -5.13 2.54 5.04
N LEU A 13 -4.39 1.46 4.79
CA LEU A 13 -3.10 1.18 5.44
C LEU A 13 -2.06 2.26 5.13
N ARG A 14 -1.93 2.66 3.86
CA ARG A 14 -1.05 3.77 3.44
C ARG A 14 -1.43 5.08 4.11
N ALA A 15 -2.72 5.42 4.11
CA ALA A 15 -3.20 6.64 4.77
C ALA A 15 -2.95 6.61 6.29
N GLY A 16 -3.10 5.44 6.92
CA GLY A 16 -2.76 5.25 8.34
C GLY A 16 -1.28 5.46 8.61
N ALA A 17 -0.41 4.91 7.75
CA ALA A 17 1.04 5.07 7.89
C ALA A 17 1.48 6.53 7.77
N VAL A 18 0.93 7.28 6.81
CA VAL A 18 1.20 8.72 6.68
C VAL A 18 0.79 9.47 7.94
N ARG A 19 -0.41 9.21 8.49
CA ARG A 19 -0.86 9.86 9.74
C ARG A 19 0.05 9.60 10.93
N ILE A 20 0.57 8.37 11.07
CA ILE A 20 1.52 8.04 12.15
C ILE A 20 2.84 8.79 11.94
N ALA A 21 3.34 8.83 10.70
CA ALA A 21 4.55 9.58 10.38
C ALA A 21 4.40 11.08 10.69
N ASP A 22 3.26 11.68 10.33
CA ASP A 22 2.94 13.08 10.63
C ASP A 22 2.86 13.31 12.15
N ALA A 23 2.20 12.41 12.90
CA ALA A 23 2.11 12.50 14.35
C ALA A 23 3.50 12.45 15.01
N LEU A 24 4.36 11.53 14.58
CA LEU A 24 5.75 11.44 15.05
C LEU A 24 6.56 12.70 14.67
N ALA A 25 6.35 13.26 13.49
CA ALA A 25 7.02 14.50 13.06
C ALA A 25 6.58 15.71 13.90
N SER A 26 5.31 15.78 14.28
CA SER A 26 4.74 16.84 15.11
C SER A 26 4.92 16.64 16.62
N TRP A 27 5.53 15.54 17.04
CA TRP A 27 5.67 15.20 18.45
C TRP A 27 6.41 16.31 19.20
N PRO A 28 5.93 16.74 20.38
CA PRO A 28 6.55 17.82 21.13
C PRO A 28 8.00 17.50 21.51
N GLU A 29 8.77 18.55 21.80
CA GLU A 29 10.15 18.37 22.24
C GLU A 29 10.18 17.56 23.55
N PRO A 30 11.05 16.53 23.65
CA PRO A 30 11.12 15.70 24.84
C PRO A 30 11.56 16.51 26.06
N ALA A 31 10.88 16.33 27.19
CA ALA A 31 11.16 17.08 28.42
C ALA A 31 12.45 16.62 29.13
N GLY A 32 13.02 15.49 28.72
CA GLY A 32 14.27 14.95 29.25
C GLY A 32 14.88 13.85 28.39
N ALA A 33 16.06 13.39 28.80
CA ALA A 33 16.84 12.41 28.04
C ALA A 33 16.10 11.07 27.83
N ALA A 34 15.36 10.59 28.84
CA ALA A 34 14.58 9.37 28.74
C ALA A 34 13.45 9.48 27.69
N ASP A 35 12.76 10.62 27.64
CA ASP A 35 11.71 10.90 26.64
C ASP A 35 12.30 10.99 25.24
N ALA A 36 13.50 11.60 25.11
CA ALA A 36 14.22 11.71 23.85
C ALA A 36 14.63 10.33 23.32
N GLU A 37 15.14 9.47 24.20
CA GLU A 37 15.52 8.09 23.87
C GLU A 37 14.29 7.27 23.44
N ALA A 38 13.18 7.38 24.18
CA ALA A 38 11.93 6.70 23.83
C ALA A 38 11.40 7.15 22.46
N LEU A 39 11.41 8.46 22.16
CA LEU A 39 10.99 8.99 20.86
C LEU A 39 11.91 8.52 19.73
N ALA A 40 13.23 8.49 19.95
CA ALA A 40 14.19 7.97 18.98
C ALA A 40 13.97 6.47 18.70
N GLY A 41 13.73 5.68 19.76
CA GLY A 41 13.39 4.27 19.65
C GLY A 41 12.10 4.05 18.86
N LEU A 42 11.06 4.84 19.12
CA LEU A 42 9.79 4.77 18.39
C LEU A 42 9.95 5.12 16.91
N ARG A 43 10.72 6.18 16.57
CA ARG A 43 11.03 6.52 15.18
C ARG A 43 11.78 5.40 14.47
N THR A 44 12.73 4.76 15.16
CA THR A 44 13.50 3.64 14.61
C THR A 44 12.62 2.43 14.34
N ALA A 45 11.78 2.05 15.31
CA ALA A 45 10.82 0.96 15.15
C ALA A 45 9.82 1.24 14.01
N TRP A 46 9.36 2.48 13.88
CA TRP A 46 8.49 2.91 12.80
C TRP A 46 9.15 2.74 11.42
N LEU A 47 10.39 3.20 11.26
CA LEU A 47 11.13 3.05 10.01
C LEU A 47 11.39 1.58 9.65
N ALA A 48 11.62 0.71 10.64
CA ALA A 48 11.75 -0.73 10.42
C ALA A 48 10.41 -1.40 10.05
N PHE A 49 9.28 -0.84 10.50
CA PHE A 49 7.95 -1.35 10.23
C PHE A 49 7.43 -0.96 8.84
N LEU A 50 7.77 0.25 8.34
CA LEU A 50 7.32 0.75 7.02
C LEU A 50 7.52 -0.26 5.87
N PRO A 51 8.69 -0.91 5.68
CA PRO A 51 8.87 -1.90 4.62
C PRO A 51 7.99 -3.14 4.75
N LEU A 52 7.55 -3.49 5.97
CA LEU A 52 6.68 -4.65 6.21
C LEU A 52 5.22 -4.36 5.82
N ILE A 53 4.82 -3.09 5.86
CA ILE A 53 3.47 -2.63 5.51
C ILE A 53 3.38 -2.05 4.10
N GLU A 54 4.51 -1.73 3.47
CA GLU A 54 4.59 -1.42 2.04
C GLU A 54 4.38 -2.69 1.21
N ILE A 55 3.18 -3.25 1.37
CA ILE A 55 2.61 -4.25 0.48
C ILE A 55 2.58 -3.63 -0.91
N ALA A 56 3.36 -4.24 -1.80
CA ALA A 56 3.46 -4.15 -3.27
C ALA A 56 2.84 -2.92 -3.97
N PRO A 57 3.46 -2.41 -5.05
CA PRO A 57 2.82 -1.39 -5.89
C PRO A 57 1.38 -1.82 -6.22
N ALA A 58 0.44 -0.87 -6.13
CA ALA A 58 -0.96 -1.10 -6.47
C ALA A 58 -1.01 -1.90 -7.77
N TRP A 59 -1.79 -2.98 -7.78
CA TRP A 59 -1.74 -3.94 -8.87
C TRP A 59 -2.12 -3.17 -10.13
N LYS A 60 -1.21 -3.08 -11.09
CA LYS A 60 -1.51 -2.36 -12.33
C LYS A 60 -2.73 -3.04 -12.94
N LEU A 61 -3.78 -2.28 -13.19
CA LEU A 61 -5.02 -2.78 -13.79
C LEU A 61 -5.03 -2.48 -15.28
N ARG A 62 -5.68 -3.36 -16.07
CA ARG A 62 -5.92 -3.13 -17.50
C ARG A 62 -7.33 -3.58 -17.87
N ARG A 63 -7.87 -3.01 -18.94
CA ARG A 63 -9.12 -3.50 -19.55
C ARG A 63 -8.83 -4.65 -20.49
N CYS A 64 -9.71 -5.65 -20.51
CA CYS A 64 -9.67 -6.72 -21.50
C CYS A 64 -9.99 -6.13 -22.89
N PRO A 65 -9.16 -6.35 -23.92
CA PRO A 65 -9.42 -5.84 -25.27
C PRO A 65 -10.62 -6.53 -25.95
N THR A 66 -11.11 -7.65 -25.40
CA THR A 66 -12.23 -8.41 -25.96
C THR A 66 -13.57 -8.05 -25.33
N CYS A 67 -13.63 -7.85 -24.00
CA CYS A 67 -14.89 -7.68 -23.28
C CYS A 67 -14.93 -6.46 -22.34
N ASP A 68 -13.89 -5.63 -22.36
CA ASP A 68 -13.71 -4.42 -21.55
C ASP A 68 -13.70 -4.61 -20.02
N ALA A 69 -13.79 -5.85 -19.53
CA ALA A 69 -13.68 -6.16 -18.10
C ALA A 69 -12.30 -5.73 -17.55
N VAL A 70 -12.30 -5.11 -16.36
CA VAL A 70 -11.07 -4.70 -15.65
C VAL A 70 -10.48 -5.90 -14.93
N GLY A 71 -9.18 -6.11 -15.10
CA GLY A 71 -8.42 -7.14 -14.41
C GLY A 71 -6.96 -6.76 -14.24
N MET A 72 -6.17 -7.67 -13.68
CA MET A 72 -4.75 -7.44 -13.41
C MET A 72 -3.96 -7.34 -14.71
N GLN A 73 -2.98 -6.43 -14.76
CA GLN A 73 -2.17 -6.21 -15.95
C GLN A 73 -1.40 -7.48 -16.34
N ALA A 74 -0.91 -8.21 -15.33
CA ALA A 74 -0.17 -9.46 -15.48
C ALA A 74 -1.04 -10.68 -15.83
N ALA A 75 -2.38 -10.54 -15.89
CA ALA A 75 -3.24 -11.66 -16.27
C ALA A 75 -2.99 -12.09 -17.72
N THR A 76 -2.82 -13.40 -17.93
CA THR A 76 -2.61 -14.03 -19.25
C THR A 76 -3.93 -14.54 -19.87
N VAL A 77 -5.01 -14.58 -19.09
CA VAL A 77 -6.37 -14.93 -19.52
C VAL A 77 -7.38 -14.04 -18.81
N CYS A 78 -8.45 -13.65 -19.51
CA CYS A 78 -9.55 -12.90 -18.91
C CYS A 78 -10.45 -13.81 -18.07
N GLY A 79 -10.63 -13.51 -16.78
CA GLY A 79 -11.54 -14.28 -15.91
C GLY A 79 -13.03 -14.17 -16.24
N ARG A 80 -13.42 -13.31 -17.21
CA ARG A 80 -14.81 -13.13 -17.64
C ARG A 80 -15.13 -13.82 -18.96
N CYS A 81 -14.42 -13.45 -20.04
CA CYS A 81 -14.66 -14.02 -21.37
C CYS A 81 -13.68 -15.14 -21.75
N TRP A 82 -12.73 -15.48 -20.88
CA TRP A 82 -11.73 -16.53 -21.09
C TRP A 82 -10.80 -16.32 -22.30
N SER A 83 -10.80 -15.13 -22.91
CA SER A 83 -9.87 -14.81 -23.99
C SER A 83 -8.43 -14.74 -23.45
N LYS A 84 -7.48 -15.23 -24.25
CA LYS A 84 -6.05 -15.02 -23.99
C LYS A 84 -5.74 -13.53 -24.05
N LEU A 85 -4.98 -13.07 -23.06
CA LEU A 85 -4.59 -11.69 -22.88
C LEU A 85 -3.13 -11.53 -23.31
N THR A 86 -2.89 -10.82 -24.40
CA THR A 86 -1.53 -10.47 -24.82
C THR A 86 -0.88 -9.61 -23.74
N PRO A 87 0.35 -9.91 -23.28
CA PRO A 87 1.05 -9.02 -22.36
C PRO A 87 1.16 -7.62 -22.97
N PRO A 88 0.91 -6.55 -22.19
CA PRO A 88 1.20 -5.21 -22.66
C PRO A 88 2.71 -5.05 -22.83
N THR A 89 3.12 -4.52 -23.98
CA THR A 89 4.47 -3.99 -24.24
C THR A 89 4.77 -2.80 -23.35
#